data_AF-A0A371P072-F1
#
_entry.id   AF-A0A371P072-F1
#
_cell.length_a   1.000
_cell.length_b   1.000
_cell.length_c   1.000
_cell.angle_alpha   90.00
_cell.angle_beta   90.00
_cell.angle_gamma   90.00
#
_symmetry.space_group_name_H-M   'P 1'
#
loop_
_entity.id
_entity.type
_entity.pdbx_description
1 polymer ?
#
loop_
_entity_poly.entity_id
_entity_poly.type
_entity_poly.pdbx_seq_one_letter_code
_entity_poly.pdbx_strand_id
1 'polypeptide(L)'
;MERASAVRCISKLLDTQCSGCQKRDELIKQYGSTFSRIDGYCNKNCPIGQDLQSLGGLLRRDYTAKTHLRSRSESQASGCSNSVGSSVAIVGNVAPQVSGVG
;
A
#
# COMPACT_ATOMS: atom_id res chain seq x y z
N MET A 1 8.71 13.90 1.68
CA MET A 1 9.23 12.51 1.74
C MET A 1 10.50 12.46 0.91
N GLU A 2 11.62 12.00 1.48
CA GLU A 2 12.87 11.84 0.71
C GLU A 2 12.82 10.62 -0.21
N ARG A 3 13.49 10.71 -1.38
CA ARG A 3 13.61 9.62 -2.37
C ARG A 3 13.99 8.27 -1.74
N ALA A 4 14.95 8.27 -0.82
CA ALA A 4 15.38 7.04 -0.13
C ALA A 4 14.27 6.43 0.73
N SER A 5 13.45 7.26 1.38
CA SER A 5 12.30 6.80 2.16
C SER A 5 11.22 6.20 1.25
N ALA A 6 10.92 6.86 0.13
CA ALA A 6 9.98 6.34 -0.87
C ALA A 6 10.43 4.97 -1.42
N VAL A 7 11.72 4.79 -1.73
CA VAL A 7 12.27 3.48 -2.15
C VAL A 7 12.10 2.43 -1.06
N ARG A 8 12.42 2.74 0.21
CA ARG A 8 12.23 1.80 1.32
C ARG A 8 10.77 1.38 1.49
N CYS A 9 9.84 2.31 1.34
CA CYS A 9 8.41 2.00 1.46
C CYS A 9 7.90 1.17 0.28
N ILE A 10 8.38 1.44 -0.94
CA ILE A 10 8.10 0.59 -2.11
C ILE A 10 8.63 -0.83 -1.86
N SER A 11 9.88 -0.99 -1.42
CA SER A 11 10.45 -2.30 -1.11
C SER A 11 9.66 -3.04 -0.05
N LYS A 12 9.25 -2.37 1.02
CA LYS A 12 8.42 -2.96 2.08
C LYS A 12 7.05 -3.40 1.55
N LEU A 13 6.35 -2.55 0.79
CA LEU A 13 5.04 -2.89 0.22
C LEU A 13 5.13 -4.11 -0.71
N LEU A 14 6.18 -4.16 -1.55
CA LEU A 14 6.39 -5.29 -2.45
C LEU A 14 6.67 -6.58 -1.68
N ASP A 15 7.50 -6.53 -0.66
CA ASP A 15 7.89 -7.68 0.15
C ASP A 15 6.73 -8.21 1.01
N THR A 16 5.96 -7.32 1.65
CA THR A 16 4.91 -7.75 2.58
C THR A 16 3.56 -7.98 1.92
N GLN A 17 3.19 -7.17 0.91
CA GLN A 17 1.84 -7.20 0.33
C GLN A 17 1.77 -7.79 -1.07
N CYS A 18 2.88 -7.76 -1.83
CA CYS A 18 2.91 -8.28 -3.20
C CYS A 18 3.67 -9.60 -3.34
N SER A 19 4.46 -9.99 -2.34
CA SER A 19 5.10 -11.30 -2.31
C SER A 19 4.04 -12.39 -2.19
N GLY A 20 4.03 -13.33 -3.15
CA GLY A 20 3.01 -14.37 -3.22
C GLY A 20 1.58 -13.85 -3.44
N CYS A 21 1.41 -12.70 -4.09
CA CYS A 21 0.08 -12.14 -4.37
C CYS A 21 -0.79 -13.13 -5.16
N GLN A 22 -1.74 -13.78 -4.47
CA GLN A 22 -2.65 -14.76 -5.10
C GLN A 22 -3.39 -14.17 -6.29
N LYS A 23 -3.80 -12.90 -6.21
CA LYS A 23 -4.51 -12.27 -7.32
C LYS A 23 -3.64 -12.13 -8.56
N ARG A 24 -2.34 -11.88 -8.39
CA ARG A 24 -1.38 -11.87 -9.49
C ARG A 24 -1.26 -13.26 -10.11
N ASP A 25 -1.18 -14.31 -9.28
CA ASP A 25 -1.10 -15.69 -9.76
C ASP A 25 -2.38 -16.13 -10.50
N GLU A 26 -3.56 -15.72 -10.04
CA GLU A 26 -4.83 -15.93 -10.74
C GLU A 26 -4.84 -15.24 -12.11
N LEU A 27 -4.41 -13.98 -12.16
CA LEU A 27 -4.36 -13.22 -13.41
C LEU A 27 -3.34 -13.80 -14.40
N ILE A 28 -2.21 -14.31 -13.90
CA ILE A 28 -1.23 -15.06 -14.70
C ILE A 28 -1.85 -16.35 -15.25
N LYS A 29 -2.61 -17.10 -14.43
CA LYS A 29 -3.32 -18.29 -14.92
C LYS A 29 -4.39 -17.94 -15.96
N GLN A 30 -5.09 -16.83 -15.79
CA GLN A 30 -6.20 -16.43 -16.66
C GLN A 30 -5.74 -15.79 -17.98
N TYR A 31 -4.71 -14.94 -17.94
CA TYR A 31 -4.27 -14.14 -19.09
C TYR A 31 -2.85 -14.51 -19.57
N GLY A 32 -2.23 -15.53 -18.98
CA GLY A 32 -0.85 -15.91 -19.24
C GLY A 32 0.13 -14.78 -18.90
N SER A 33 1.13 -14.60 -19.75
CA SER A 33 2.14 -13.54 -19.62
C SER A 33 1.68 -12.21 -20.23
N THR A 34 0.37 -11.95 -20.33
CA THR A 34 -0.15 -10.66 -20.83
C THR A 34 -0.01 -9.59 -19.75
N PHE A 35 1.21 -9.09 -19.57
CA PHE A 35 1.58 -8.16 -18.51
C PHE A 35 0.71 -6.89 -18.50
N SER A 36 0.26 -6.40 -19.66
CA SER A 36 -0.61 -5.21 -19.73
C SER A 36 -1.96 -5.41 -19.00
N ARG A 37 -2.49 -6.63 -18.92
CA ARG A 37 -3.73 -6.92 -18.18
C ARG A 37 -3.49 -7.06 -16.69
N ILE A 38 -2.39 -7.72 -16.31
CA ILE A 38 -1.98 -7.89 -14.93
C ILE A 38 -1.62 -6.54 -14.32
N ASP A 39 -0.76 -5.79 -15.00
CA ASP A 39 -0.35 -4.43 -14.63
C ASP A 39 -1.54 -3.46 -14.65
N GLY A 40 -2.45 -3.60 -15.63
CA GLY A 40 -3.70 -2.85 -15.67
C GLY A 40 -4.54 -3.03 -14.42
N TYR A 41 -4.69 -4.27 -13.94
CA TYR A 41 -5.38 -4.55 -12.67
C TYR A 41 -4.60 -3.99 -11.48
N CYS A 42 -3.29 -4.23 -11.40
CA CYS A 42 -2.47 -3.72 -10.30
C CYS A 42 -2.56 -2.19 -10.20
N ASN A 43 -2.49 -1.48 -11.32
CA ASN A 43 -2.47 -0.03 -11.32
C ASN A 43 -3.86 0.61 -11.15
N LYS A 44 -4.95 -0.04 -11.61
CA LYS A 44 -6.30 0.55 -11.59
C LYS A 44 -7.18 0.03 -10.46
N ASN A 45 -7.01 -1.22 -10.05
CA ASN A 45 -7.94 -1.91 -9.15
C ASN A 45 -7.30 -2.35 -7.84
N CYS A 46 -5.98 -2.58 -7.80
CA CYS A 46 -5.31 -2.99 -6.57
C CYS A 46 -4.96 -1.74 -5.73
N PRO A 47 -5.43 -1.65 -4.46
CA PRO A 47 -5.10 -0.51 -3.61
C PRO A 47 -3.59 -0.39 -3.37
N ILE A 48 -2.91 -1.53 -3.19
CA ILE A 48 -1.45 -1.56 -3.03
C ILE A 48 -0.74 -1.06 -4.31
N GLY A 49 -1.26 -1.39 -5.49
CA GLY A 49 -0.69 -0.91 -6.75
C GLY A 49 -0.90 0.59 -6.96
N GLN A 50 -2.00 1.16 -6.49
CA GLN A 50 -2.21 2.61 -6.47
C GLN A 50 -1.25 3.33 -5.52
N ASP A 51 -0.97 2.74 -4.35
CA ASP A 51 0.04 3.25 -3.41
C ASP A 51 1.44 3.22 -4.04
N LEU A 52 1.79 2.11 -4.68
CA LEU A 52 3.05 1.97 -5.43
C LEU A 52 3.16 3.01 -6.55
N GLN A 53 2.08 3.27 -7.28
CA GLN A 53 2.05 4.29 -8.34
C GLN A 53 2.26 5.70 -7.76
N SER A 54 1.64 6.00 -6.62
CA SER A 54 1.81 7.27 -5.92
C SER A 54 3.26 7.48 -5.44
N LEU A 55 3.86 6.45 -4.83
CA LEU A 55 5.25 6.48 -4.39
C LEU A 55 6.22 6.59 -5.57
N GLY A 56 5.98 5.86 -6.66
CA GLY A 56 6.75 5.97 -7.91
C GLY A 56 6.65 7.35 -8.56
N GLY A 57 5.48 8.00 -8.46
CA GLY A 57 5.27 9.37 -8.92
C GLY A 57 6.07 10.40 -8.13
N LEU A 58 6.30 10.18 -6.83
CA LEU A 58 7.19 11.02 -6.02
C LEU A 58 8.64 10.88 -6.49
N LEU A 59 9.10 9.64 -6.73
CA LEU A 59 10.43 9.39 -7.26
C LEU A 59 10.67 10.07 -8.61
N ARG A 60 9.67 10.09 -9.49
CA ARG A 60 9.79 10.71 -10.82
C ARG A 60 9.90 12.23 -10.74
N ARG A 61 9.18 12.87 -9.81
CA ARG A 61 9.22 14.32 -9.58
C ARG A 61 10.57 14.80 -9.08
N ASP A 62 11.22 14.02 -8.21
CA ASP A 62 12.60 14.29 -7.75
C ASP A 62 13.62 14.30 -8.90
N TYR A 63 13.44 13.46 -9.93
CA TYR A 63 14.34 13.46 -11.10
C TYR A 63 14.20 14.71 -11.94
N THR A 64 12.97 15.20 -12.18
CA THR A 64 12.73 16.43 -12.94
C THR A 64 13.08 17.71 -12.18
N ALA A 65 12.98 17.70 -10.84
CA ALA A 65 13.42 18.83 -10.01
C ALA A 65 14.95 18.99 -10.00
N LYS A 66 15.68 17.87 -10.04
CA LYS A 66 17.15 17.86 -10.10
C LYS A 66 17.73 18.35 -11.42
N THR A 67 16.97 18.31 -12.51
CA THR A 67 17.42 18.87 -13.80
C THR A 67 17.53 20.40 -13.78
N HIS A 68 16.93 21.08 -12.78
CA HIS A 68 16.96 22.55 -12.67
C HIS A 68 17.63 23.12 -11.40
N LEU A 69 17.98 22.32 -10.39
CA LEU A 69 18.63 22.83 -9.18
C LEU A 69 19.85 22.00 -8.75
N ARG A 70 21.04 22.43 -9.19
CA ARG A 70 22.25 22.31 -8.35
C ARG A 70 22.04 23.22 -7.14
N SER A 71 21.67 22.67 -5.98
CA SER A 71 22.15 23.07 -4.63
C SER A 71 21.23 22.61 -3.49
N ARG A 72 21.86 22.01 -2.47
CA ARG A 72 21.59 22.12 -1.02
C ARG A 72 20.49 21.25 -0.35
N SER A 73 20.99 20.22 0.35
CA SER A 73 20.74 19.77 1.74
C SER A 73 19.36 19.29 2.23
N GLU A 74 19.33 17.98 2.52
CA GLU A 74 18.94 17.27 3.77
C GLU A 74 17.59 17.49 4.51
N SER A 75 17.06 16.32 4.90
CA SER A 75 16.39 15.97 6.17
C SER A 75 14.91 16.33 6.37
N GLN A 76 14.06 15.30 6.20
CA GLN A 76 13.10 14.87 7.23
C GLN A 76 12.44 13.53 6.86
N ALA A 77 12.77 12.49 7.64
CA ALA A 77 12.17 11.18 7.58
C ALA A 77 10.83 11.16 8.32
N SER A 78 9.73 11.33 7.58
CA SER A 78 8.38 10.97 8.05
C SER A 78 8.07 9.57 7.53
N GLY A 79 7.83 8.64 8.46
CA GLY A 79 7.55 7.24 8.19
C GLY A 79 6.26 7.03 7.43
N CYS A 80 6.20 5.93 6.68
CA CYS A 80 5.02 5.47 5.98
C CYS A 80 4.01 4.92 7.01
N SER A 81 3.16 5.81 7.52
CA SER A 81 2.06 5.45 8.41
C SER A 81 0.94 4.81 7.60
N ASN A 82 0.78 3.50 7.77
CA ASN A 82 -0.38 2.76 7.29
C ASN A 82 -1.58 3.12 8.17
N SER A 83 -2.50 3.95 7.67
CA SER A 83 -3.85 4.04 8.20
C SER A 83 -4.67 2.85 7.69
N VAL A 84 -4.43 1.67 8.26
CA VAL A 84 -5.43 0.58 8.24
C VAL A 84 -6.19 0.65 9.56
N GLY A 85 -7.39 1.23 9.51
CA GLY A 85 -8.35 1.12 10.59
C GLY A 85 -8.63 -0.35 10.86
N SER A 86 -8.11 -0.86 11.97
CA SER A 86 -8.49 -2.17 12.50
C SER A 86 -9.40 -1.93 13.69
N SER A 87 -10.71 -1.89 13.41
CA SER A 87 -11.74 -1.96 14.44
C SER A 87 -11.70 -3.35 15.06
N VAL A 88 -11.02 -3.50 16.19
CA VAL A 88 -11.18 -4.64 17.09
C VAL A 88 -11.59 -4.10 18.45
N ALA A 89 -12.90 -3.94 18.63
CA ALA A 89 -13.50 -3.84 19.95
C ALA A 89 -13.83 -5.26 20.42
N ILE A 90 -12.86 -5.83 21.14
CA ILE A 90 -12.96 -6.63 22.37
C ILE A 90 -14.33 -7.29 22.65
N VAL A 91 -14.31 -8.62 22.65
CA VAL A 91 -15.32 -9.51 23.25
C VAL A 91 -15.48 -9.25 24.75
N GLY A 92 -16.73 -9.10 25.21
CA GLY A 92 -17.07 -8.91 26.63
C GLY A 92 -18.47 -9.42 26.98
N ASN A 93 -18.52 -10.68 27.41
CA ASN A 93 -19.50 -11.41 28.22
C ASN A 93 -20.87 -10.80 28.65
N VAL A 94 -21.91 -11.60 28.39
CA VAL A 94 -22.94 -12.15 29.31
C VAL A 94 -23.91 -11.20 30.05
N ALA A 95 -25.21 -11.35 29.77
CA ALA A 95 -26.30 -11.54 30.75
C ALA A 95 -27.67 -11.70 30.02
N PRO A 96 -28.47 -12.75 30.29
CA PRO A 96 -29.89 -12.76 29.93
C PRO A 96 -30.74 -12.13 31.05
N GLN A 97 -31.52 -11.10 30.74
CA GLN A 97 -32.58 -10.59 31.60
C GLN A 97 -33.87 -11.35 31.27
N VAL A 98 -34.25 -12.31 32.11
CA VAL A 98 -35.64 -12.78 32.19
C VAL A 98 -36.18 -12.37 33.56
N SER A 99 -37.01 -11.35 33.58
CA SER A 99 -37.82 -10.98 34.75
C SER A 99 -39.28 -11.22 34.36
N GLY A 100 -39.77 -12.42 34.65
CA GLY A 100 -41.20 -12.70 34.77
C GLY A 100 -41.60 -12.44 36.21
N VAL A 101 -42.51 -11.49 36.41
CA VAL A 101 -43.27 -11.30 37.64
C VAL A 101 -44.70 -11.75 37.36
N GLY A 102 -45.28 -12.44 38.34
CA GLY A 102 -46.57 -13.11 38.27
C GLY A 102 -47.79 -12.19 38.34
#